data_AF-A0A359CGS7-F1
#
_entry.id   AF-A0A359CGS7-F1
#
_cell.length_a   1.000
_cell.length_b   1.000
_cell.length_c   1.000
_cell.angle_alpha   90.00
_cell.angle_beta   90.00
_cell.angle_gamma   90.00
#
_symmetry.space_group_name_H-M   'P 1'
#
loop_
_entity.id
_entity.type
_entity.pdbx_description
1 polymer ?
#
loop_
_entity_poly.entity_id
_entity_poly.type
_entity_poly.pdbx_seq_one_letter_code
_entity_poly.pdbx_strand_id
1 'polypeptide(L)'
;NIVPGIGFSPDKMLQGRLFSYGDAQRYRLGVNHHQIPVNQPKAAPQTNSYHRDGQMRVDGNQGATLHYEPNSYGVWKEQPEFEEPAQKADGDIKRWNFREDDSDYFTQPGKFNSLMDEAQKQALFGNTARNMEGV
;
A
#
# COMPACT_ATOMS: atom_id res chain seq x y z
N ASN A 1 4.23 2.21 0.13
CA ASN A 1 5.56 2.68 -0.30
C ASN A 1 5.93 1.98 -1.59
N ILE A 2 6.22 2.75 -2.64
CA ILE A 2 6.72 2.28 -3.94
C ILE A 2 7.97 3.08 -4.30
N VAL A 3 8.64 2.69 -5.39
CA VAL A 3 9.84 3.34 -5.92
C VAL A 3 9.65 3.58 -7.42
N PRO A 4 10.37 4.53 -8.04
CA PRO A 4 10.32 4.73 -9.48
C PRO A 4 10.48 3.41 -10.27
N GLY A 5 9.60 3.20 -11.24
CA GLY A 5 9.52 1.95 -12.02
C GLY A 5 8.49 0.93 -11.49
N ILE A 6 7.90 1.15 -10.31
CA ILE A 6 6.82 0.32 -9.76
C ILE A 6 5.62 1.22 -9.46
N GLY A 7 4.48 0.95 -10.09
CA GLY A 7 3.22 1.69 -9.89
C GLY A 7 2.10 0.82 -9.31
N PHE A 8 0.93 1.42 -9.10
CA PHE A 8 -0.26 0.73 -8.61
C PHE A 8 -1.25 0.40 -9.74
N SER A 9 -2.00 -0.69 -9.57
CA SER A 9 -3.11 -1.06 -10.45
C SER A 9 -4.45 -0.48 -9.95
N PRO A 10 -5.50 -0.44 -10.80
CA PRO A 10 -6.84 -0.01 -10.39
C PRO A 10 -7.62 -1.05 -9.55
N ASP A 11 -6.94 -2.05 -8.98
CA ASP A 11 -7.57 -3.02 -8.08
C ASP A 11 -8.18 -2.32 -6.86
N LYS A 12 -9.50 -2.46 -6.68
CA LYS A 12 -10.28 -1.80 -5.61
C LYS A 12 -9.74 -2.11 -4.21
N MET A 13 -9.24 -3.33 -3.98
CA MET A 13 -8.64 -3.72 -2.70
C MET A 13 -7.27 -3.09 -2.51
N LEU A 14 -6.45 -3.02 -3.57
CA LEU A 14 -5.16 -2.34 -3.51
C LEU A 14 -5.33 -0.84 -3.22
N GLN A 15 -6.26 -0.17 -3.91
CA GLN A 15 -6.55 1.24 -3.72
C GLN A 15 -6.92 1.57 -2.25
N GLY A 16 -7.73 0.73 -1.60
CA GLY A 16 -8.03 0.88 -0.18
C GLY A 16 -6.79 0.78 0.71
N ARG A 17 -5.87 -0.14 0.40
CA ARG A 17 -4.63 -0.34 1.18
C ARG A 17 -3.66 0.84 1.08
N LEU A 18 -3.68 1.61 -0.01
CA LEU A 18 -2.83 2.78 -0.18
C LEU A 18 -3.03 3.81 0.94
N PHE A 19 -4.28 3.95 1.39
CA PHE A 19 -4.63 4.80 2.53
C PHE A 19 -4.44 4.07 3.87
N SER A 20 -5.04 2.90 4.04
CA SER A 20 -5.23 2.27 5.36
C SER A 20 -3.93 1.98 6.11
N TYR A 21 -2.86 1.60 5.40
CA TYR A 21 -1.60 1.24 6.05
C TYR A 21 -0.93 2.47 6.68
N GLY A 22 -0.90 3.61 5.98
CA GLY A 22 -0.33 4.84 6.50
C GLY A 22 -1.13 5.37 7.69
N ASP A 23 -2.46 5.32 7.61
CA ASP A 23 -3.35 5.72 8.70
C ASP A 23 -3.13 4.86 9.96
N ALA A 24 -3.21 3.54 9.83
CA ALA A 24 -3.02 2.62 10.95
C ALA A 24 -1.61 2.71 11.58
N GLN A 25 -0.58 2.97 10.77
CA GLN A 25 0.78 3.15 11.27
C GLN A 25 0.94 4.42 12.11
N ARG A 26 0.34 5.54 11.68
CA ARG A 26 0.38 6.80 12.44
C ARG A 26 -0.30 6.65 13.80
N TYR A 27 -1.45 5.97 13.85
CA TYR A 27 -2.13 5.69 15.12
C TYR A 27 -1.29 4.77 16.02
N ARG A 28 -0.80 3.64 15.47
CA ARG A 28 -0.14 2.59 16.25
C ARG A 28 1.28 2.95 16.71
N LEU A 29 2.02 3.72 15.91
CA LEU A 29 3.46 3.98 16.11
C LEU A 29 3.80 5.48 16.23
N GLY A 30 2.82 6.37 16.04
CA GLY A 30 3.02 7.82 16.03
C GLY A 30 3.36 8.39 14.66
N VAL A 31 3.18 9.70 14.48
CA VAL A 31 3.40 10.40 13.21
C VAL A 31 4.84 10.27 12.68
N ASN A 32 5.81 10.22 13.59
CA ASN A 32 7.23 10.09 13.26
C ASN A 32 7.71 8.63 13.22
N HIS A 33 6.82 7.65 13.00
CA HIS A 33 7.17 6.22 12.97
C HIS A 33 8.23 5.84 11.92
N HIS A 34 8.40 6.66 10.87
CA HIS A 34 9.44 6.50 9.86
C HIS A 34 10.87 6.70 10.44
N GLN A 35 10.99 7.34 11.61
CA GLN A 35 12.25 7.52 12.33
C GLN A 35 12.66 6.30 13.15
N ILE A 36 11.79 5.30 13.33
CA ILE A 36 12.15 4.04 14.01
C ILE A 36 13.19 3.31 13.14
N PRO A 37 14.34 2.84 13.67
CA PRO A 37 15.47 2.35 12.86
C PRO A 37 15.14 1.31 11.79
N VAL A 38 14.16 0.44 12.04
CA VAL A 38 13.72 -0.58 11.07
C VAL A 38 12.91 0.00 9.91
N ASN A 39 12.22 1.13 10.12
CA ASN A 39 11.38 1.82 9.13
C ASN A 39 12.16 2.87 8.34
N GLN A 40 13.35 3.27 8.80
CA GLN A 40 14.16 4.29 8.15
C GLN A 40 14.67 3.80 6.77
N PRO A 41 14.56 4.62 5.72
CA PRO A 41 15.11 4.28 4.42
C PRO A 41 16.64 4.36 4.44
N LYS A 42 17.31 3.27 4.07
CA LYS A 42 18.78 3.16 4.14
C LYS A 42 19.51 3.71 2.92
N ALA A 43 18.87 3.65 1.75
CA ALA A 43 19.45 4.05 0.47
C ALA A 43 19.12 5.49 0.06
N ALA A 44 18.38 6.22 0.91
CA ALA A 44 18.04 7.63 0.71
C ALA A 44 18.76 8.46 1.80
N PRO A 45 20.08 8.72 1.66
CA PRO A 45 20.88 9.40 2.68
C PRO A 45 20.38 10.81 3.02
N GLN A 46 19.56 11.41 2.16
CA GLN A 46 18.75 12.57 2.49
C GLN A 46 17.28 12.27 2.16
N THR A 47 16.52 11.84 3.17
CA THR A 47 15.06 11.88 3.07
C THR A 47 14.62 13.32 3.12
N ASN A 48 14.39 13.92 1.95
CA ASN A 48 13.82 15.26 1.84
C ASN A 48 12.31 15.23 2.09
N SER A 49 11.87 14.52 3.15
CA SER A 49 10.47 14.45 3.55
C SER A 49 10.11 15.78 4.20
N TYR A 50 9.53 16.70 3.44
CA TYR A 50 9.11 18.05 3.84
C TYR A 50 8.51 18.19 5.27
N HIS A 51 7.95 17.11 5.84
CA HIS A 51 7.38 17.03 7.19
C HIS A 51 8.25 17.64 8.31
N ARG A 52 7.63 18.55 9.09
CA ARG A 52 8.15 19.17 10.33
C ARG A 52 7.39 18.66 11.55
N ASP A 53 8.05 18.75 12.71
CA ASP A 53 7.47 18.59 14.05
C ASP A 53 6.83 17.20 14.29
N GLY A 54 5.75 17.16 15.07
CA GLY A 54 5.08 15.93 15.49
C GLY A 54 5.66 15.33 16.77
N GLN A 55 4.88 14.46 17.41
CA GLN A 55 5.30 13.78 18.64
C GLN A 55 6.55 12.93 18.37
N MET A 56 7.47 12.89 19.35
CA MET A 56 8.73 12.12 19.29
C MET A 56 9.64 12.48 18.10
N ARG A 57 9.78 13.77 17.79
CA ARG A 57 10.71 14.24 16.75
C ARG A 57 12.16 14.22 17.27
N VAL A 58 13.01 13.33 16.75
CA VAL A 58 14.38 13.08 17.26
C VAL A 58 15.50 13.15 16.21
N ASP A 59 15.17 13.51 14.98
CA ASP A 59 16.08 13.55 13.81
C ASP A 59 16.71 14.94 13.53
N GLY A 60 16.56 15.90 14.47
CA GLY A 60 16.96 17.29 14.28
C GLY A 60 15.96 18.17 13.52
N ASN A 61 14.82 17.64 13.08
CA ASN A 61 13.69 18.37 12.49
C ASN A 61 14.07 19.27 11.29
N GLN A 62 15.13 18.90 10.57
CA GLN A 62 15.71 19.65 9.44
C GLN A 62 16.19 21.07 9.80
N GLY A 63 16.43 21.32 11.09
CA GLY A 63 17.02 22.56 11.59
C GLY A 63 16.27 23.82 11.17
N ALA A 64 17.02 24.82 10.71
CA ALA A 64 16.50 26.12 10.29
C ALA A 64 16.09 26.16 8.80
N THR A 65 16.10 25.04 8.09
CA THR A 65 15.70 25.00 6.68
C THR A 65 14.26 25.47 6.55
N LEU A 66 14.02 26.40 5.61
CA LEU A 66 12.70 26.95 5.28
C LEU A 66 11.66 25.83 5.14
N HIS A 67 10.43 26.08 5.56
CA HIS A 67 9.37 25.09 5.67
C HIS A 67 8.21 25.35 4.70
N TYR A 68 8.50 25.97 3.55
CA TYR A 68 7.51 26.26 2.51
C TYR A 68 8.09 26.12 1.10
N GLU A 69 7.21 25.85 0.14
CA GLU A 69 7.45 25.76 -1.30
C GLU A 69 6.20 26.35 -2.01
N PRO A 70 6.35 27.12 -3.10
CA PRO A 70 7.60 27.51 -3.76
C PRO A 70 8.38 28.59 -2.97
N ASN A 71 9.71 28.51 -3.03
CA ASN A 71 10.62 29.48 -2.41
C ASN A 71 11.77 29.86 -3.36
N SER A 72 12.38 31.02 -3.11
CA SER A 72 13.49 31.55 -3.90
C SER A 72 14.87 30.97 -3.55
N TYR A 73 14.93 30.02 -2.60
CA TYR A 73 16.17 29.47 -2.05
C TYR A 73 16.49 28.06 -2.56
N GLY A 74 15.67 27.51 -3.46
CA GLY A 74 15.94 26.25 -4.13
C GLY A 74 15.75 25.00 -3.26
N VAL A 75 15.11 25.12 -2.10
CA VAL A 75 14.79 23.96 -1.23
C VAL A 75 13.41 23.37 -1.56
N TRP A 76 13.23 22.07 -1.32
CA TRP A 76 11.98 21.32 -1.56
C TRP A 76 11.57 21.12 -3.02
N LYS A 77 12.51 21.17 -3.96
CA LYS A 77 12.19 21.00 -5.38
C LYS A 77 11.67 19.61 -5.69
N GLU A 78 10.58 19.58 -6.47
CA GLU A 78 10.04 18.37 -7.06
C GLU A 78 10.98 17.79 -8.12
N GLN A 79 10.77 16.52 -8.46
CA GLN A 79 11.55 15.74 -9.42
C GLN A 79 10.62 15.23 -10.53
N PRO A 80 10.30 16.05 -11.56
CA PRO A 80 9.37 15.69 -12.62
C PRO A 80 9.84 14.49 -13.47
N GLU A 81 11.14 14.16 -13.44
CA GLU A 81 11.68 12.97 -14.10
C GLU A 81 11.14 11.64 -13.56
N PHE A 82 10.49 11.64 -12.39
CA PHE A 82 9.85 10.48 -11.79
C PHE A 82 8.32 10.50 -11.88
N GLU A 83 7.75 11.35 -12.74
CA GLU A 83 6.30 11.43 -12.95
C GLU A 83 5.73 10.07 -13.41
N GLU A 84 4.58 9.70 -12.84
CA GLU A 84 3.88 8.48 -13.26
C GLU A 84 3.23 8.70 -14.64
N PRO A 85 3.24 7.68 -15.52
CA PRO A 85 2.57 7.78 -16.80
C PRO A 85 1.05 7.93 -16.62
N ALA A 86 0.42 8.72 -17.49
CA ALA A 86 -1.03 8.93 -17.47
C ALA A 86 -1.81 7.62 -17.62
N GLN A 87 -2.75 7.37 -16.71
CA GLN A 87 -3.70 6.25 -16.79
C GLN A 87 -5.03 6.72 -17.38
N LYS A 88 -5.53 6.00 -18.39
CA LYS A 88 -6.84 6.30 -18.98
C LYS A 88 -7.95 5.69 -18.13
N ALA A 89 -9.05 6.41 -17.96
CA ALA A 89 -10.26 5.95 -17.31
C ALA A 89 -11.50 6.35 -18.12
N ASP A 90 -12.57 5.56 -18.05
CA ASP A 90 -13.83 5.78 -18.75
C ASP A 90 -15.02 5.40 -17.85
N GLY A 91 -16.18 6.02 -18.10
CA GLY A 91 -17.43 5.75 -17.38
C GLY A 91 -17.73 6.66 -16.19
N ASP A 92 -18.93 6.48 -15.63
CA ASP A 92 -19.43 7.30 -14.51
C ASP A 92 -18.70 7.04 -13.19
N ILE A 93 -18.55 8.09 -12.39
CA ILE A 93 -18.11 7.99 -10.99
C ILE A 93 -19.28 7.53 -10.13
N LYS A 94 -19.37 6.22 -9.90
CA LYS A 94 -20.38 5.62 -9.01
C LYS A 94 -19.85 4.34 -8.34
N ARG A 95 -20.63 3.81 -7.40
CA ARG A 95 -20.36 2.52 -6.75
C ARG A 95 -20.79 1.38 -7.67
N TRP A 96 -19.90 0.95 -8.55
CA TRP A 96 -20.14 -0.17 -9.47
C TRP A 96 -20.23 -1.51 -8.71
N ASN A 97 -21.31 -2.25 -8.94
CA ASN A 97 -21.52 -3.59 -8.40
C ASN A 97 -20.57 -4.57 -9.07
N PHE A 98 -19.61 -5.11 -8.30
CA PHE A 98 -18.62 -6.04 -8.84
C PHE A 98 -19.25 -7.33 -9.36
N ARG A 99 -20.42 -7.75 -8.83
CA ARG A 99 -21.08 -8.99 -9.26
C ARG A 99 -21.67 -8.92 -10.68
N GLU A 100 -21.94 -7.70 -11.15
CA GLU A 100 -22.39 -7.44 -12.53
C GLU A 100 -21.20 -7.39 -13.50
N ASP A 101 -20.02 -7.02 -12.99
CA ASP A 101 -18.76 -6.96 -13.74
C ASP A 101 -18.13 -8.36 -13.88
N ASP A 102 -18.08 -9.12 -12.78
CA ASP A 102 -17.58 -10.49 -12.75
C ASP A 102 -18.36 -11.34 -11.72
N SER A 103 -18.76 -12.54 -12.14
CA SER A 103 -19.45 -13.53 -11.31
C SER A 103 -18.83 -14.94 -11.40
N ASP A 104 -17.63 -15.08 -11.97
CA ASP A 104 -16.91 -16.35 -12.06
C ASP A 104 -16.14 -16.67 -10.77
N TYR A 105 -16.88 -17.10 -9.75
CA TYR A 105 -16.29 -17.39 -8.44
C TYR A 105 -15.59 -18.76 -8.35
N PHE A 106 -15.94 -19.70 -9.23
CA PHE A 106 -15.65 -21.13 -9.00
C PHE A 106 -14.72 -21.76 -10.02
N THR A 107 -14.51 -21.15 -11.19
CA THR A 107 -13.62 -21.73 -12.21
C THR A 107 -12.18 -21.84 -11.72
N GLN A 108 -11.63 -20.78 -11.11
CA GLN A 108 -10.25 -20.82 -10.62
C GLN A 108 -10.06 -21.77 -9.42
N PRO A 109 -10.91 -21.76 -8.37
CA PRO A 109 -10.83 -22.76 -7.30
C PRO A 109 -10.99 -24.20 -7.79
N GLY A 110 -11.89 -24.45 -8.75
CA GLY A 110 -12.07 -25.77 -9.34
C GLY A 110 -10.82 -26.27 -10.08
N LYS A 111 -10.19 -25.39 -10.88
CA LYS A 111 -8.89 -25.68 -11.52
C LYS A 111 -7.81 -25.97 -10.49
N PHE A 112 -7.74 -25.17 -9.42
CA PHE A 112 -6.78 -25.38 -8.34
C PHE A 112 -6.96 -26.74 -7.66
N ASN A 113 -8.18 -27.14 -7.34
CA ASN A 113 -8.47 -28.47 -6.78
C ASN A 113 -8.07 -29.61 -7.73
N SER A 114 -8.26 -29.44 -9.04
CA SER A 114 -7.85 -30.43 -10.04
C SER A 114 -6.33 -30.57 -10.18
N LEU A 115 -5.55 -29.58 -9.76
CA LEU A 115 -4.09 -29.63 -9.75
C LEU A 115 -3.52 -30.34 -8.50
N MET A 116 -4.34 -30.59 -7.48
CA MET A 116 -3.90 -31.25 -6.25
C MET A 116 -3.74 -32.76 -6.44
N ASP A 117 -2.74 -33.32 -5.77
CA ASP A 117 -2.66 -34.77 -5.56
C ASP A 117 -3.67 -35.24 -4.50
N GLU A 118 -3.83 -36.56 -4.36
CA GLU A 118 -4.81 -37.15 -3.45
C GLU A 118 -4.51 -36.86 -1.98
N ALA A 119 -3.24 -36.80 -1.57
CA ALA A 119 -2.89 -36.49 -0.19
C ALA A 119 -3.22 -35.03 0.17
N GLN A 120 -2.97 -34.10 -0.77
CA GLN A 120 -3.32 -32.69 -0.65
C GLN A 120 -4.83 -32.48 -0.59
N LYS A 121 -5.61 -33.19 -1.43
CA LYS A 121 -7.07 -33.16 -1.36
C LYS A 121 -7.59 -33.65 -0.01
N GLN A 122 -7.08 -34.78 0.48
CA GLN A 122 -7.45 -35.30 1.80
C GLN A 122 -7.13 -34.29 2.91
N ALA A 123 -5.99 -33.60 2.85
CA ALA A 123 -5.66 -32.54 3.79
C ALA A 123 -6.63 -31.35 3.69
N LEU A 124 -6.94 -30.87 2.48
CA LEU A 124 -7.89 -29.78 2.25
C LEU A 124 -9.28 -30.11 2.82
N PHE A 125 -9.79 -31.30 2.51
CA PHE A 125 -11.12 -31.74 2.95
C PHE A 125 -11.16 -31.96 4.46
N GLY A 126 -10.15 -32.64 5.01
CA GLY A 126 -10.05 -32.87 6.46
C GLY A 126 -9.89 -31.58 7.27
N ASN A 127 -9.10 -30.62 6.79
CA ASN A 127 -8.96 -29.31 7.43
C ASN A 127 -10.26 -28.53 7.40
N THR A 128 -10.92 -28.47 6.24
CA THR A 128 -12.20 -27.77 6.08
C THR A 128 -13.26 -28.37 7.00
N ALA A 129 -13.39 -29.71 7.03
CA ALA A 129 -14.36 -30.39 7.87
C ALA A 129 -14.15 -30.09 9.36
N ARG A 130 -12.90 -30.18 9.85
CA ARG A 130 -12.57 -29.84 11.25
C ARG A 130 -12.83 -28.37 11.58
N ASN A 131 -12.61 -27.46 10.63
CA ASN A 131 -12.85 -26.03 10.86
C ASN A 131 -14.34 -25.68 10.88
N MET A 132 -15.17 -26.43 10.15
CA MET A 132 -16.62 -26.26 10.08
C MET A 132 -17.38 -27.03 11.17
N GLU A 133 -16.68 -27.82 11.99
CA GLU A 133 -17.31 -28.58 13.08
C GLU A 133 -17.92 -27.62 14.12
N GLY A 134 -19.24 -27.71 14.34
CA GLY A 134 -19.96 -26.87 15.30
C GLY A 134 -20.42 -25.50 14.78
N VAL A 135 -20.18 -25.20 13.50
CA VAL A 135 -20.83 -24.11 12.76
C VAL A 135 -22.22 -24.55 12.31
#